data_AF-A0A7K2ZJG0-F1
#
_entry.id   AF-A0A7K2ZJG0-F1
#
_cell.length_a   1.000
_cell.length_b   1.000
_cell.length_c   1.000
_cell.angle_alpha   90.00
_cell.angle_beta   90.00
_cell.angle_gamma   90.00
#
_symmetry.space_group_name_H-M   'P 1'
#
loop_
_entity.id
_entity.type
_entity.pdbx_description
1 polymer ?
#
loop_
_entity_poly.entity_id
_entity_poly.type
_entity_poly.pdbx_seq_one_letter_code
_entity_poly.pdbx_strand_id
1 'polypeptide(L)'
;QREELVAHYWQRFCVKNDTIGFFGPVGWGRVDGSVGGVEVDPGEGLTASSSVFFSSWSIDALARTLSADERLMAWIPPRRTPFARIGRGDGGTFVRLPGRPEQPVPGELLPMLELVDGRRTLGDLARELSLPAGLAEEHLRELVRRRWVSWRLEVPSGARPDRELRAVLERVGDAELRRGALEPLEVLERGRERVEAAGRDAEALCGALAALEEDFTRITDTAS
;
A
#
# COMPACT_ATOMS: atom_id res chain seq x y z
N GLN A 1 22.34 -11.07 29.31
CA GLN A 1 21.91 -10.50 28.01
C GLN A 1 20.83 -11.32 27.29
N ARG A 2 21.08 -12.53 26.76
CA ARG A 2 20.03 -13.31 26.05
C ARG A 2 18.91 -13.80 26.98
N GLU A 3 19.26 -14.24 28.18
CA GLU A 3 18.32 -14.68 29.22
C GLU A 3 17.49 -13.53 29.82
N GLU A 4 18.10 -12.35 30.02
CA GLU A 4 17.39 -11.14 30.46
C GLU A 4 16.39 -10.65 29.42
N LEU A 5 16.72 -10.76 28.12
CA LEU A 5 15.80 -10.42 27.04
C LEU A 5 14.57 -11.35 27.05
N VAL A 6 14.80 -12.67 27.19
CA VAL A 6 13.72 -13.66 27.31
C VAL A 6 12.86 -13.41 28.54
N ALA A 7 13.47 -13.10 29.70
CA ALA A 7 12.74 -12.77 30.92
C ALA A 7 11.88 -11.51 30.77
N HIS A 8 12.38 -10.48 30.07
CA HIS A 8 11.64 -9.25 29.80
C HIS A 8 10.45 -9.48 28.84
N TYR A 9 10.63 -10.30 27.79
CA TYR A 9 9.54 -10.73 26.93
C TYR A 9 8.50 -11.56 27.70
N TRP A 10 8.94 -12.50 28.54
CA TRP A 10 8.06 -13.31 29.39
C TRP A 10 7.20 -12.44 30.32
N GLN A 11 7.83 -11.49 31.02
CA GLN A 11 7.10 -10.54 31.86
C GLN A 11 6.07 -9.77 31.02
N ARG A 12 6.47 -9.20 29.88
CA ARG A 12 5.55 -8.47 29.00
C ARG A 12 4.37 -9.32 28.55
N PHE A 13 4.59 -10.57 28.17
CA PHE A 13 3.53 -11.47 27.72
C PHE A 13 2.60 -11.95 28.83
N CYS A 14 3.08 -12.00 30.08
CA CYS A 14 2.26 -12.45 31.22
C CYS A 14 1.57 -11.34 32.00
N VAL A 15 2.06 -10.08 31.96
CA VAL A 15 1.48 -8.99 32.77
C VAL A 15 0.94 -7.83 31.95
N LYS A 16 1.19 -7.77 30.64
CA LYS A 16 0.70 -6.69 29.79
C LYS A 16 -0.37 -7.19 28.82
N ASN A 17 -1.56 -6.61 28.91
CA ASN A 17 -2.63 -6.82 27.95
C ASN A 17 -2.39 -5.98 26.69
N ASP A 18 -1.28 -6.27 26.00
CA ASP A 18 -0.92 -5.70 24.70
C ASP A 18 -1.18 -6.73 23.61
N THR A 19 -1.83 -6.32 22.51
CA THR A 19 -1.91 -7.14 21.29
C THR A 19 -0.69 -6.88 20.41
N ILE A 20 0.22 -7.85 20.34
CA ILE A 20 1.43 -7.79 19.49
C ILE A 20 1.68 -9.17 18.89
N GLY A 21 1.52 -9.28 17.57
CA GLY A 21 1.74 -10.52 16.83
C GLY A 21 0.90 -11.67 17.40
N PHE A 22 1.57 -12.69 17.94
CA PHE A 22 0.96 -13.89 18.51
C PHE A 22 0.45 -13.74 19.95
N PHE A 23 0.62 -12.57 20.58
CA PHE A 23 0.27 -12.34 21.98
C PHE A 23 -0.84 -11.30 22.13
N GLY A 24 -1.68 -11.50 23.15
CA GLY A 24 -2.76 -10.58 23.52
C GLY A 24 -3.95 -10.64 22.57
N PRO A 25 -4.81 -11.67 22.65
CA PRO A 25 -6.00 -11.76 21.81
C PRO A 25 -6.93 -10.56 22.03
N VAL A 26 -7.62 -10.13 20.98
CA VAL A 26 -8.66 -9.10 21.08
C VAL A 26 -10.00 -9.78 21.24
N GLY A 27 -10.72 -9.45 22.30
CA GLY A 27 -12.10 -9.85 22.54
C GLY A 27 -13.09 -8.72 22.24
N TRP A 28 -14.33 -9.08 21.92
CA TRP A 28 -15.42 -8.13 21.75
C TRP A 28 -16.34 -8.17 22.97
N GLY A 29 -16.85 -7.00 23.36
CA GLY A 29 -17.83 -6.86 24.44
C GLY A 29 -19.05 -6.08 23.98
N ARG A 30 -20.12 -6.17 24.76
CA ARG A 30 -21.34 -5.35 24.58
C ARG A 30 -21.72 -4.70 25.89
N VAL A 31 -22.44 -3.59 25.82
CA VAL A 31 -23.05 -2.95 26.99
C VAL A 31 -24.40 -3.63 27.25
N ASP A 32 -24.61 -4.11 28.47
CA ASP A 32 -25.85 -4.77 28.89
C ASP A 32 -26.27 -4.24 30.27
N GLY A 33 -27.45 -3.59 30.33
CA GLY A 33 -27.96 -2.98 31.56
C GLY A 33 -28.56 -3.97 32.56
N SER A 34 -28.68 -5.25 32.21
CA SER A 34 -29.15 -6.30 33.13
C SER A 34 -28.07 -6.83 34.07
N VAL A 35 -26.81 -6.47 33.82
CA VAL A 35 -25.64 -6.97 34.56
C VAL A 35 -25.14 -5.89 35.53
N GLY A 36 -24.90 -6.27 36.79
CA GLY A 36 -24.43 -5.33 37.82
C GLY A 36 -22.92 -5.02 37.76
N GLY A 37 -22.20 -5.53 36.77
CA GLY A 37 -20.74 -5.46 36.67
C GLY A 37 -20.22 -6.02 35.35
N VAL A 38 -19.00 -6.57 35.37
CA VAL A 38 -18.38 -7.19 34.20
C VAL A 38 -18.56 -8.69 34.27
N GLU A 39 -19.30 -9.24 33.32
CA GLU A 39 -19.30 -10.67 33.02
C GLU A 39 -18.29 -10.97 31.91
N VAL A 40 -17.52 -12.03 32.10
CA VAL A 40 -16.49 -12.46 31.15
C VAL A 40 -16.82 -13.88 30.71
N ASP A 41 -17.05 -14.05 29.41
CA ASP A 41 -17.04 -15.35 28.76
C ASP A 41 -15.68 -15.51 28.06
N PRO A 42 -14.78 -16.39 28.54
CA PRO A 42 -13.49 -16.59 27.92
C PRO A 42 -13.58 -17.40 26.61
N GLY A 43 -14.73 -17.98 26.29
CA GLY A 43 -14.91 -18.88 25.15
C GLY A 43 -14.13 -20.20 25.29
N GLU A 44 -13.99 -20.92 24.18
CA GLU A 44 -13.23 -22.18 24.11
C GLU A 44 -11.84 -21.95 23.49
N GLY A 45 -10.78 -22.29 24.23
CA GLY A 45 -9.40 -22.14 23.79
C GLY A 45 -8.84 -20.72 23.91
N LEU A 46 -7.68 -20.47 23.29
CA LEU A 46 -6.98 -19.17 23.42
C LEU A 46 -7.48 -18.09 22.45
N THR A 47 -7.93 -18.48 21.26
CA THR A 47 -8.37 -17.56 20.19
C THR A 47 -9.48 -18.22 19.38
N ALA A 48 -10.58 -17.49 19.13
CA ALA A 48 -11.63 -17.94 18.22
C ALA A 48 -11.16 -17.94 16.74
N SER A 49 -10.29 -17.00 16.38
CA SER A 49 -9.65 -16.94 15.06
C SER A 49 -8.33 -16.17 15.14
N SER A 50 -7.48 -16.37 14.13
CA SER A 50 -6.26 -15.61 13.90
C SER A 50 -6.15 -15.31 12.41
N SER A 51 -5.58 -14.17 12.05
CA SER A 51 -5.36 -13.82 10.65
C SER A 51 -4.03 -13.14 10.46
N VAL A 52 -3.38 -13.44 9.33
CA VAL A 52 -2.06 -12.89 8.98
C VAL A 52 -2.23 -11.82 7.90
N PHE A 53 -1.63 -10.66 8.11
CA PHE A 53 -1.66 -9.52 7.19
C PHE A 53 -0.26 -9.08 6.82
N PHE A 54 -0.12 -8.55 5.60
CA PHE A 54 1.07 -7.81 5.24
C PHE A 54 1.10 -6.46 5.95
N SER A 55 2.30 -6.03 6.35
CA SER A 55 2.51 -4.63 6.70
C SER A 55 2.40 -3.77 5.45
N SER A 56 1.90 -2.53 5.56
CA SER A 56 1.85 -1.61 4.42
C SER A 56 3.22 -1.42 3.77
N TRP A 57 4.29 -1.37 4.58
CA TRP A 57 5.65 -1.24 4.09
C TRP A 57 6.07 -2.37 3.14
N SER A 58 5.70 -3.61 3.44
CA SER A 58 6.07 -4.76 2.59
C SER A 58 5.43 -4.66 1.20
N ILE A 59 4.17 -4.23 1.15
CA ILE A 59 3.47 -4.01 -0.12
C ILE A 59 3.99 -2.75 -0.83
N ASP A 60 4.35 -1.70 -0.10
CA ASP A 60 5.00 -0.52 -0.68
C ASP A 60 6.35 -0.88 -1.29
N ALA A 61 7.11 -1.81 -0.70
CA ALA A 61 8.37 -2.29 -1.26
C ALA A 61 8.15 -3.02 -2.58
N LEU A 62 7.20 -3.94 -2.63
CA LEU A 62 6.81 -4.59 -3.88
C LEU A 62 6.33 -3.57 -4.94
N ALA A 63 5.47 -2.63 -4.54
CA ALA A 63 4.97 -1.60 -5.45
C ALA A 63 6.11 -0.74 -6.03
N ARG A 64 7.14 -0.42 -5.23
CA ARG A 64 8.35 0.26 -5.73
C ARG A 64 9.10 -0.56 -6.76
N THR A 65 9.30 -1.86 -6.53
CA THR A 65 9.95 -2.75 -7.50
C THR A 65 9.17 -2.79 -8.81
N LEU A 66 7.85 -2.98 -8.74
CA LEU A 66 6.98 -3.01 -9.91
C LEU A 66 6.98 -1.67 -10.67
N SER A 67 7.10 -0.55 -9.96
CA SER A 67 7.15 0.80 -10.56
C SER A 67 8.37 1.05 -11.45
N ALA A 68 9.38 0.17 -11.45
CA ALA A 68 10.52 0.26 -12.35
C ALA A 68 10.16 -0.05 -13.82
N ASP A 69 9.06 -0.76 -14.07
CA ASP A 69 8.57 -1.02 -15.43
C ASP A 69 7.72 0.16 -15.92
N GLU A 70 8.27 0.96 -16.84
CA GLU A 70 7.57 2.09 -17.45
C GLU A 70 6.30 1.66 -18.22
N ARG A 71 6.28 0.43 -18.76
CA ARG A 71 5.09 -0.12 -19.44
C ARG A 71 3.96 -0.31 -18.44
N LEU A 72 4.27 -0.77 -17.22
CA LEU A 72 3.28 -0.88 -16.14
C LEU A 72 2.81 0.50 -15.69
N MET A 73 3.75 1.43 -15.49
CA MET A 73 3.44 2.79 -15.05
C MET A 73 2.48 3.54 -16.00
N ALA A 74 2.52 3.25 -17.31
CA ALA A 74 1.55 3.79 -18.28
C ALA A 74 0.08 3.47 -17.95
N TRP A 75 -0.17 2.36 -17.24
CA TRP A 75 -1.50 1.95 -16.77
C TRP A 75 -1.87 2.52 -15.39
N ILE A 76 -0.94 3.17 -14.70
CA ILE A 76 -1.17 3.73 -13.37
C ILE A 76 -1.69 5.15 -13.51
N PRO A 77 -2.92 5.47 -13.05
CA PRO A 77 -3.46 6.82 -13.14
C PRO A 77 -2.64 7.82 -12.32
N PRO A 78 -2.09 8.88 -12.92
CA PRO A 78 -1.53 9.97 -12.14
C PRO A 78 -2.64 10.68 -11.34
N ARG A 79 -2.25 11.24 -10.18
CA ARG A 79 -3.15 11.98 -9.29
C ARG A 79 -2.59 13.35 -8.98
N ARG A 80 -3.44 14.37 -8.91
CA ARG A 80 -3.03 15.67 -8.38
C ARG A 80 -2.60 15.53 -6.93
N THR A 81 -1.51 16.18 -6.57
CA THR A 81 -1.06 16.27 -5.18
C THR A 81 -2.20 16.91 -4.34
N PRO A 82 -2.67 16.28 -3.25
CA PRO A 82 -3.90 16.72 -2.56
C PRO A 82 -3.92 18.17 -2.07
N PHE A 83 -2.74 18.72 -1.77
CA PHE A 83 -2.54 20.10 -1.32
C PHE A 83 -2.06 21.05 -2.42
N ALA A 84 -1.94 20.59 -3.67
CA ALA A 84 -1.77 21.47 -4.82
C ALA A 84 -3.11 22.10 -5.19
N ARG A 85 -3.24 23.40 -4.99
CA ARG A 85 -4.46 24.16 -5.32
C ARG A 85 -4.26 24.92 -6.62
N ILE A 86 -5.15 24.72 -7.58
CA ILE A 86 -5.20 25.48 -8.82
C ILE A 86 -5.99 26.77 -8.53
N GLY A 87 -5.39 27.92 -8.79
CA GLY A 87 -5.99 29.24 -8.65
C GLY A 87 -5.94 30.02 -9.96
N ARG A 88 -6.74 31.10 -10.04
CA ARG A 88 -6.74 32.04 -11.17
C ARG A 88 -6.55 33.45 -10.63
N GLY A 89 -5.73 34.24 -11.30
CA GLY A 89 -5.48 35.65 -10.98
C GLY A 89 -5.14 36.46 -12.22
N ASP A 90 -4.73 37.71 -12.02
CA ASP A 90 -4.48 38.67 -13.11
C ASP A 90 -3.41 38.20 -14.11
N GLY A 91 -2.47 37.37 -13.66
CA GLY A 91 -1.41 36.76 -14.48
C GLY A 91 -1.76 35.38 -15.09
N GLY A 92 -3.02 34.92 -14.98
CA GLY A 92 -3.47 33.63 -15.48
C GLY A 92 -3.63 32.55 -14.40
N THR A 93 -3.58 31.28 -14.80
CA THR A 93 -3.73 30.13 -13.89
C THR A 93 -2.41 29.84 -13.17
N PHE A 94 -2.47 29.55 -11.87
CA PHE A 94 -1.31 29.22 -11.05
C PHE A 94 -1.60 28.02 -10.14
N VAL A 95 -0.53 27.36 -9.66
CA VAL A 95 -0.59 26.36 -8.60
C VAL A 95 0.00 26.93 -7.31
N ARG A 96 -0.76 26.79 -6.21
CA ARG A 96 -0.32 27.10 -4.85
C ARG A 96 0.01 25.82 -4.11
N LEU A 97 1.21 25.77 -3.52
CA LEU A 97 1.69 24.72 -2.62
C LEU A 97 1.99 25.32 -1.24
N PRO A 98 1.80 24.57 -0.13
CA PRO A 98 2.21 25.04 1.20
C PRO A 98 3.69 25.43 1.24
N GLY A 99 3.97 26.63 1.79
CA GLY A 99 5.34 27.12 1.95
C GLY A 99 6.07 27.50 0.65
N ARG A 100 5.37 27.66 -0.47
CA ARG A 100 5.95 28.10 -1.74
C ARG A 100 5.18 29.29 -2.34
N PRO A 101 5.86 30.18 -3.10
CA PRO A 101 5.16 31.19 -3.88
C PRO A 101 4.23 30.54 -4.92
N GLU A 102 3.28 31.32 -5.40
CA GLU A 102 2.42 30.90 -6.51
C GLU A 102 3.26 30.60 -7.74
N GLN A 103 2.98 29.47 -8.38
CA GLN A 103 3.74 29.03 -9.54
C GLN A 103 2.84 29.12 -10.78
N PRO A 104 3.18 29.94 -11.78
CA PRO A 104 2.38 30.05 -13.00
C PRO A 104 2.34 28.72 -13.73
N VAL A 105 1.16 28.36 -14.25
CA VAL A 105 0.95 27.15 -15.05
C VAL A 105 1.20 27.48 -16.52
N PRO A 106 2.20 26.84 -17.18
CA PRO A 106 2.36 26.95 -18.62
C PRO A 106 1.10 26.49 -19.35
N GLY A 107 0.70 27.22 -20.40
CA GLY A 107 -0.56 26.99 -21.10
C GLY A 107 -0.69 25.58 -21.67
N GLU A 108 0.42 25.02 -22.13
CA GLU A 108 0.53 23.65 -22.66
C GLU A 108 0.30 22.56 -21.61
N LEU A 109 0.57 22.84 -20.33
CA LEU A 109 0.40 21.89 -19.23
C LEU A 109 -0.98 21.98 -18.56
N LEU A 110 -1.67 23.11 -18.72
CA LEU A 110 -2.94 23.38 -18.02
C LEU A 110 -4.03 22.33 -18.33
N PRO A 111 -4.30 21.96 -19.60
CA PRO A 111 -5.34 20.98 -19.90
C PRO A 111 -5.10 19.62 -19.23
N MET A 112 -3.85 19.16 -19.22
CA MET A 112 -3.49 17.92 -18.55
C MET A 112 -3.64 18.04 -17.03
N LEU A 113 -3.15 19.13 -16.44
CA LEU A 113 -3.28 19.37 -15.00
C LEU A 113 -4.75 19.38 -14.54
N GLU A 114 -5.67 19.89 -15.35
CA GLU A 114 -7.10 19.91 -15.04
C GLU A 114 -7.76 18.52 -15.13
N LEU A 115 -7.30 17.65 -16.03
CA LEU A 115 -7.84 16.29 -16.23
C LEU A 115 -7.27 15.23 -15.28
N VAL A 116 -6.08 15.46 -14.71
CA VAL A 116 -5.45 14.51 -13.77
C VAL A 116 -6.27 14.39 -12.48
N ASP A 117 -6.91 13.24 -12.30
CA ASP A 117 -7.88 12.98 -11.22
C ASP A 117 -7.64 11.69 -10.44
N GLY A 118 -6.59 10.94 -10.76
CA GLY A 118 -6.31 9.63 -10.17
C GLY A 118 -7.15 8.49 -10.75
N ARG A 119 -7.86 8.71 -11.87
CA ARG A 119 -8.67 7.68 -12.54
C ARG A 119 -8.23 7.43 -13.98
N ARG A 120 -7.91 8.49 -14.73
CA ARG A 120 -7.44 8.38 -16.12
C ARG A 120 -5.98 7.93 -16.18
N THR A 121 -5.69 6.94 -17.03
CA THR A 121 -4.31 6.51 -17.32
C THR A 121 -3.57 7.51 -18.20
N LEU A 122 -2.25 7.34 -18.40
CA LEU A 122 -1.50 8.15 -19.37
C LEU A 122 -2.10 8.03 -20.78
N GLY A 123 -2.49 6.81 -21.17
CA GLY A 123 -3.15 6.57 -22.47
C GLY A 123 -4.50 7.25 -22.60
N ASP A 124 -5.28 7.34 -21.51
CA ASP A 124 -6.56 8.07 -21.51
C ASP A 124 -6.37 9.56 -21.63
N LEU A 125 -5.42 10.12 -20.88
CA LEU A 125 -5.07 11.54 -20.95
C LEU A 125 -4.56 11.93 -22.34
N ALA A 126 -3.69 11.11 -22.94
CA ALA A 126 -3.19 11.34 -24.30
C ALA A 126 -4.34 11.36 -25.32
N ARG A 127 -5.28 10.42 -25.22
CA ARG A 127 -6.44 10.33 -26.12
C ARG A 127 -7.39 11.51 -25.95
N GLU A 128 -7.74 11.86 -24.71
CA GLU A 128 -8.68 12.95 -24.40
C GLU A 128 -8.14 14.32 -24.80
N LEU A 129 -6.82 14.53 -24.67
CA LEU A 129 -6.15 15.75 -25.08
C LEU A 129 -5.71 15.74 -26.56
N SER A 130 -5.95 14.65 -27.30
CA SER A 130 -5.46 14.46 -28.67
C SER A 130 -3.94 14.70 -28.81
N LEU A 131 -3.17 14.26 -27.81
CA LEU A 131 -1.71 14.39 -27.78
C LEU A 131 -1.05 13.10 -28.27
N PRO A 132 0.08 13.18 -29.01
CA PRO A 132 0.98 12.04 -29.19
C PRO A 132 1.42 11.48 -27.83
N ALA A 133 1.55 10.15 -27.73
CA ALA A 133 1.87 9.47 -26.47
C ALA A 133 3.14 10.03 -25.79
N GLY A 134 4.21 10.26 -26.56
CA GLY A 134 5.45 10.84 -26.03
C GLY A 134 5.28 12.25 -25.46
N LEU A 135 4.49 13.11 -26.12
CA LEU A 135 4.24 14.47 -25.65
C LEU A 135 3.35 14.47 -24.39
N ALA A 136 2.37 13.57 -24.31
CA ALA A 136 1.57 13.39 -23.10
C ALA A 136 2.45 12.95 -21.92
N GLU A 137 3.40 12.04 -22.16
CA GLU A 137 4.33 11.60 -21.13
C GLU A 137 5.28 12.72 -20.68
N GLU A 138 5.82 13.51 -21.62
CA GLU A 138 6.65 14.68 -21.31
C GLU A 138 5.89 15.70 -20.43
N HIS A 139 4.64 16.02 -20.79
CA HIS A 139 3.79 16.91 -20.00
C HIS A 139 3.55 16.34 -18.60
N LEU A 140 3.25 15.05 -18.48
CA LEU A 140 3.01 14.41 -17.19
C LEU A 140 4.28 14.42 -16.33
N ARG A 141 5.43 14.08 -16.89
CA ARG A 141 6.73 14.11 -16.20
C ARG A 141 7.07 15.52 -15.72
N GLU A 142 6.75 16.55 -16.49
CA GLU A 142 6.94 17.94 -16.06
C GLU A 142 6.02 18.32 -14.89
N LEU A 143 4.74 17.91 -14.90
CA LEU A 143 3.82 18.10 -13.76
C LEU A 143 4.31 17.37 -12.49
N VAL A 144 4.88 16.18 -12.65
CA VAL A 144 5.50 15.40 -11.57
C VAL A 144 6.76 16.09 -11.04
N ARG A 145 7.64 16.59 -11.92
CA ARG A 145 8.85 17.33 -11.56
C ARG A 145 8.54 18.57 -10.73
N ARG A 146 7.43 19.26 -11.06
CA ARG A 146 6.91 20.41 -10.30
C ARG A 146 6.23 20.04 -8.97
N ARG A 147 6.04 18.75 -8.71
CA ARG A 147 5.33 18.18 -7.54
C ARG A 147 3.83 18.54 -7.50
N TRP A 148 3.26 18.92 -8.63
CA TRP A 148 1.82 19.23 -8.74
C TRP A 148 0.99 17.95 -8.89
N VAL A 149 1.61 16.90 -9.42
CA VAL A 149 1.04 15.58 -9.67
C VAL A 149 1.97 14.52 -9.06
N SER A 150 1.40 13.45 -8.52
CA SER A 150 2.08 12.20 -8.20
C SER A 150 1.74 11.16 -9.28
N TRP A 151 2.75 10.52 -9.83
CA TRP A 151 2.60 9.40 -10.75
C TRP A 151 3.46 8.24 -10.24
N ARG A 152 2.84 7.44 -9.38
CA ARG A 152 3.47 6.34 -8.63
C ARG A 152 2.42 5.25 -8.41
N LEU A 153 2.86 4.00 -8.35
CA LEU A 153 2.03 2.90 -7.87
C LEU A 153 1.88 3.03 -6.34
N GLU A 154 0.91 3.82 -5.91
CA GLU A 154 0.58 4.01 -4.49
C GLU A 154 -0.50 3.03 -4.06
N VAL A 155 -0.27 2.34 -2.93
CA VAL A 155 -1.24 1.43 -2.34
C VAL A 155 -1.84 2.10 -1.10
N PRO A 156 -3.18 2.22 -1.00
CA PRO A 156 -3.82 2.75 0.20
C PRO A 156 -3.41 2.01 1.48
N SER A 157 -3.15 2.75 2.54
CA SER A 157 -2.97 2.17 3.87
C SER A 157 -4.27 1.51 4.34
N GLY A 158 -4.18 0.25 4.75
CA GLY A 158 -5.33 -0.50 5.25
C GLY A 158 -4.91 -1.85 5.80
N ALA A 159 -5.89 -2.66 6.22
CA ALA A 159 -5.64 -4.00 6.76
C ALA A 159 -5.32 -5.05 5.68
N ARG A 160 -5.52 -4.71 4.39
CA ARG A 160 -5.28 -5.59 3.22
C ARG A 160 -4.64 -4.83 2.05
N PRO A 161 -3.43 -4.27 2.23
CA PRO A 161 -2.75 -3.54 1.17
C PRO A 161 -2.45 -4.43 -0.05
N ASP A 162 -2.25 -5.73 0.16
CA ASP A 162 -2.12 -6.75 -0.88
C ASP A 162 -3.33 -6.76 -1.84
N ARG A 163 -4.55 -6.74 -1.30
CA ARG A 163 -5.77 -6.72 -2.10
C ARG A 163 -5.94 -5.43 -2.88
N GLU A 164 -5.58 -4.31 -2.27
CA GLU A 164 -5.60 -3.01 -2.93
C GLU A 164 -4.61 -2.97 -4.11
N LEU A 165 -3.38 -3.47 -3.90
CA LEU A 165 -2.39 -3.60 -4.98
C LEU A 165 -2.90 -4.52 -6.10
N ARG A 166 -3.40 -5.71 -5.75
CA ARG A 166 -4.01 -6.65 -6.71
C ARG A 166 -5.09 -5.97 -7.55
N ALA A 167 -6.02 -5.27 -6.91
CA ALA A 167 -7.10 -4.57 -7.60
C ALA A 167 -6.59 -3.48 -8.56
N VAL A 168 -5.43 -2.87 -8.28
CA VAL A 168 -4.76 -1.94 -9.21
C VAL A 168 -4.18 -2.70 -10.40
N LEU A 169 -3.43 -3.77 -10.16
CA LEU A 169 -2.76 -4.55 -11.20
C LEU A 169 -3.77 -5.25 -12.13
N GLU A 170 -4.91 -5.69 -11.62
CA GLU A 170 -5.98 -6.32 -12.42
C GLU A 170 -6.59 -5.40 -13.47
N ARG A 171 -6.48 -4.07 -13.30
CA ARG A 171 -6.96 -3.09 -14.29
C ARG A 171 -6.03 -2.91 -15.50
N VAL A 172 -4.82 -3.46 -15.46
CA VAL A 172 -3.88 -3.43 -16.58
C VAL A 172 -4.49 -4.21 -17.74
N GLY A 173 -4.72 -3.57 -18.89
CA GLY A 173 -5.39 -4.19 -20.02
C GLY A 173 -4.51 -5.17 -20.81
N ASP A 174 -3.19 -4.96 -20.82
CA ASP A 174 -2.22 -5.88 -21.41
C ASP A 174 -2.12 -7.16 -20.57
N ALA A 175 -2.48 -8.30 -21.14
CA ALA A 175 -2.60 -9.56 -20.42
C ALA A 175 -1.26 -10.15 -19.96
N GLU A 176 -0.19 -9.98 -20.74
CA GLU A 176 1.13 -10.50 -20.37
C GLU A 176 1.77 -9.60 -19.32
N LEU A 177 1.64 -8.28 -19.48
CA LEU A 177 2.09 -7.32 -18.47
C LEU A 177 1.35 -7.49 -17.14
N ARG A 178 0.03 -7.69 -17.19
CA ARG A 178 -0.78 -7.97 -15.99
C ARG A 178 -0.33 -9.24 -15.29
N ARG A 179 -0.08 -10.32 -16.04
CA ARG A 179 0.40 -11.59 -15.47
C ARG A 179 1.76 -11.41 -14.80
N GLY A 180 2.71 -10.77 -15.48
CA GLY A 180 4.04 -10.51 -14.94
C GLY A 180 4.03 -9.61 -13.71
N ALA A 181 3.12 -8.63 -13.64
CA ALA A 181 2.99 -7.77 -12.47
C ALA A 181 2.31 -8.46 -11.27
N LEU A 182 1.38 -9.39 -11.51
CA LEU A 182 0.68 -10.15 -10.46
C LEU A 182 1.53 -11.28 -9.87
N GLU A 183 2.39 -11.91 -10.67
CA GLU A 183 3.17 -13.07 -10.25
C GLU A 183 3.97 -12.86 -8.95
N PRO A 184 4.72 -11.74 -8.76
CA PRO A 184 5.43 -11.50 -7.50
C PRO A 184 4.48 -11.35 -6.31
N LEU A 185 3.34 -10.69 -6.48
CA LEU A 185 2.33 -10.55 -5.43
C LEU A 185 1.75 -11.91 -5.03
N GLU A 186 1.46 -12.76 -6.01
CA GLU A 186 0.94 -14.12 -5.78
C GLU A 186 1.93 -15.01 -5.02
N VAL A 187 3.24 -14.87 -5.28
CA VAL A 187 4.28 -15.57 -4.51
C VAL A 187 4.20 -15.18 -3.03
N LEU A 188 4.13 -13.87 -2.74
CA LEU A 188 4.02 -13.38 -1.38
C LEU A 188 2.71 -13.83 -0.73
N GLU A 189 1.57 -13.71 -1.41
CA GLU A 189 0.26 -14.14 -0.91
C GLU A 189 0.26 -15.63 -0.53
N ARG A 190 0.84 -16.50 -1.36
CA ARG A 190 1.03 -17.93 -1.02
C ARG A 190 1.95 -18.13 0.18
N GLY A 191 2.98 -17.29 0.33
CA GLY A 191 3.81 -17.27 1.54
C GLY A 191 3.02 -16.91 2.80
N ARG A 192 2.19 -15.87 2.74
CA ARG A 192 1.28 -15.46 3.82
C ARG A 192 0.31 -16.59 4.18
N GLU A 193 -0.25 -17.27 3.19
CA GLU A 193 -1.14 -18.42 3.40
C GLU A 193 -0.43 -19.60 4.08
N ARG A 194 0.84 -19.88 3.73
CA ARG A 194 1.66 -20.88 4.45
C ARG A 194 1.88 -20.49 5.92
N VAL A 195 2.15 -19.21 6.20
CA VAL A 195 2.30 -18.69 7.58
C VAL A 195 0.99 -18.82 8.36
N GLU A 196 -0.13 -18.49 7.72
CA GLU A 196 -1.46 -18.62 8.32
C GLU A 196 -1.81 -20.10 8.60
N ALA A 197 -1.48 -21.00 7.68
CA ALA A 197 -1.72 -22.45 7.83
C ALA A 197 -0.84 -23.11 8.90
N ALA A 198 0.38 -22.61 9.15
CA ALA A 198 1.25 -23.12 10.21
C ALA A 198 0.64 -22.94 11.62
N GLY A 199 -0.21 -21.91 11.80
CA GLY A 199 -0.96 -21.69 13.03
C GLY A 199 -0.07 -21.59 14.27
N ARG A 200 -0.17 -22.58 15.17
CA ARG A 200 0.58 -22.64 16.44
C ARG A 200 1.74 -23.64 16.42
N ASP A 201 1.99 -24.29 15.29
CA ASP A 201 3.16 -25.16 15.13
C ASP A 201 4.40 -24.28 14.96
N ALA A 202 5.25 -24.24 16.00
CA ALA A 202 6.40 -23.35 16.04
C ALA A 202 7.44 -23.67 14.96
N GLU A 203 7.65 -24.95 14.64
CA GLU A 203 8.64 -25.35 13.64
C GLU A 203 8.13 -25.03 12.23
N ALA A 204 6.88 -25.39 11.95
CA ALA A 204 6.24 -25.04 10.67
C ALA A 204 6.16 -23.53 10.46
N LEU A 205 5.87 -22.76 11.52
CA LEU A 205 5.78 -21.31 11.48
C LEU A 205 7.14 -20.66 11.17
N CYS A 206 8.20 -21.10 11.87
CA CYS A 206 9.56 -20.63 11.60
C CYS A 206 9.98 -20.91 10.15
N GLY A 207 9.69 -22.12 9.64
CA GLY A 207 9.97 -22.48 8.25
C GLY A 207 9.19 -21.63 7.23
N ALA A 208 7.89 -21.39 7.49
CA ALA A 208 7.05 -20.58 6.61
C ALA A 208 7.47 -19.10 6.59
N LEU A 209 7.85 -18.54 7.74
CA LEU A 209 8.36 -17.16 7.84
C LEU A 209 9.69 -17.01 7.10
N ALA A 210 10.63 -17.93 7.30
CA ALA A 210 11.93 -17.90 6.62
C ALA A 210 11.78 -18.00 5.09
N ALA A 211 10.90 -18.89 4.61
CA ALA A 211 10.64 -19.01 3.17
C ALA A 211 9.97 -17.75 2.58
N LEU A 212 9.04 -17.13 3.31
CA LEU A 212 8.41 -15.87 2.90
C LEU A 212 9.43 -14.71 2.88
N GLU A 213 10.33 -14.66 3.85
CA GLU A 213 11.42 -13.67 3.90
C GLU A 213 12.38 -13.81 2.71
N GLU A 214 12.75 -15.04 2.36
CA GLU A 214 13.58 -15.33 1.17
C GLU A 214 12.88 -14.89 -0.11
N ASP A 215 11.60 -15.26 -0.29
CA ASP A 215 10.79 -14.83 -1.43
C ASP A 215 10.69 -13.31 -1.50
N PHE A 216 10.44 -12.64 -0.38
CA PHE A 216 10.33 -11.19 -0.29
C PHE A 216 11.64 -10.48 -0.65
N THR A 217 12.76 -10.94 -0.09
CA THR A 217 14.09 -10.39 -0.36
C THR A 217 14.45 -10.52 -1.83
N ARG A 218 14.24 -11.71 -2.40
CA ARG A 218 14.50 -11.99 -3.83
C ARG A 218 13.64 -11.13 -4.76
N ILE A 219 12.38 -10.89 -4.40
CA ILE A 219 11.45 -10.10 -5.22
C ILE A 219 11.73 -8.61 -5.12
N THR A 220 11.97 -8.10 -3.91
CA THR A 220 12.00 -6.65 -3.67
C THR A 220 13.40 -6.03 -3.69
N ASP A 221 14.46 -6.85 -3.77
CA ASP A 221 15.87 -6.45 -3.63
C ASP A 221 16.12 -5.61 -2.36
N THR A 222 15.29 -5.82 -1.33
CA THR A 222 15.45 -5.18 -0.02
C THR A 222 16.31 -6.11 0.82
N ALA A 223 17.51 -5.67 1.21
CA ALA A 223 18.36 -6.44 2.12
C ALA A 223 17.68 -6.64 3.48
N SER A 224 17.75 -7.87 4.00
CA SER A 224 17.34 -8.22 5.37
C SER A 224 18.40 -7.77 6.39
#